data_AF-A0A519T7S5-F1
#
_entry.id   AF-A0A519T7S5-F1
#
_cell.length_a   1.000
_cell.length_b   1.000
_cell.length_c   1.000
_cell.angle_alpha   90.00
_cell.angle_beta   90.00
_cell.angle_gamma   90.00
#
_symmetry.space_group_name_H-M   'P 1'
#
loop_
_entity.id
_entity.type
_entity.pdbx_description
1 polymer ?
#
loop_
_entity_poly.entity_id
_entity_poly.type
_entity_poly.pdbx_seq_one_letter_code
_entity_poly.pdbx_strand_id
1 'polypeptide(L)'
;MPTPLPPLRTSLPYQPELMGMRAVAASMVVLGHWLLLSFPVDEVGLLPLYAVSGYLISGIIWKNNLYWGAPGPWFKQMGRFYVRRLLRIIPPYYASLALGALLPLATLHQYPGWFLLLSSNVLCYKLQHWPE
;
A
#
# COMPACT_ATOMS: atom_id res chain seq x y z
N MET A 1 43.89 -17.46 11.59
CA MET A 1 43.42 -16.31 10.80
C MET A 1 41.95 -16.07 11.14
N PRO A 2 41.51 -14.86 11.48
CA PRO A 2 40.09 -14.61 11.71
C PRO A 2 39.34 -14.75 10.39
N THR A 3 38.27 -15.53 10.39
CA THR A 3 37.37 -15.70 9.25
C THR A 3 36.70 -14.36 8.92
N PRO A 4 36.62 -13.96 7.62
CA PRO A 4 35.91 -12.75 7.25
C PRO A 4 34.42 -12.89 7.60
N LEU A 5 33.89 -11.91 8.34
CA LEU A 5 32.47 -11.87 8.69
C LEU A 5 31.63 -11.88 7.40
N PRO A 6 30.55 -12.68 7.35
CA PRO A 6 29.69 -12.71 6.18
C PRO A 6 29.12 -11.31 5.92
N PRO A 7 28.99 -10.89 4.65
CA PRO A 7 28.41 -9.60 4.33
C PRO A 7 26.99 -9.53 4.90
N LEU A 8 26.72 -8.51 5.71
CA LEU A 8 25.39 -8.20 6.21
C LEU A 8 24.45 -8.05 5.01
N ARG A 9 23.53 -9.00 4.80
CA ARG A 9 22.56 -8.94 3.71
C ARG A 9 21.58 -7.81 4.00
N THR A 10 21.75 -6.67 3.31
CA THR A 10 21.02 -5.42 3.54
C THR A 10 19.66 -5.33 2.83
N SER A 11 19.22 -6.37 2.11
CA SER A 11 17.91 -6.38 1.44
C SER A 11 17.14 -7.68 1.70
N LEU A 12 15.80 -7.57 1.79
CA LEU A 12 14.95 -8.76 1.73
C LEU A 12 15.12 -9.41 0.35
N PRO A 13 15.31 -10.74 0.28
CA PRO A 13 15.33 -11.43 -1.01
C PRO A 13 14.00 -11.17 -1.72
N TYR A 14 14.06 -10.94 -3.03
CA TYR A 14 12.89 -10.76 -3.87
C TYR A 14 11.99 -12.00 -3.80
N GLN A 15 10.73 -11.82 -3.42
CA GLN A 15 9.75 -12.89 -3.21
C GLN A 15 8.61 -12.74 -4.23
N PRO A 16 8.76 -13.29 -5.45
CA PRO A 16 7.77 -13.13 -6.51
C PRO A 16 6.41 -13.73 -6.14
N GLU A 17 6.39 -14.82 -5.38
CA GLU A 17 5.17 -15.50 -4.91
C GLU A 17 4.29 -14.57 -4.08
N LEU A 18 4.87 -13.85 -3.12
CA LEU A 18 4.13 -12.88 -2.29
C LEU A 18 3.67 -11.68 -3.11
N MET A 19 4.41 -11.28 -4.14
CA MET A 19 3.98 -10.23 -5.05
C MET A 19 2.81 -10.68 -5.92
N GLY A 20 2.84 -11.92 -6.41
CA GLY A 20 1.72 -12.54 -7.14
C GLY A 20 0.47 -12.63 -6.27
N MET A 21 0.62 -13.09 -5.02
CA MET A 21 -0.49 -13.16 -4.07
C MET A 21 -1.11 -11.79 -3.79
N ARG A 22 -0.29 -10.73 -3.64
CA ARG A 22 -0.78 -9.36 -3.50
C ARG A 22 -1.51 -8.87 -4.75
N ALA A 23 -1.02 -9.21 -5.94
CA ALA A 23 -1.69 -8.85 -7.19
C ALA A 23 -3.07 -9.50 -7.28
N VAL A 24 -3.17 -10.81 -7.00
CA VAL A 24 -4.46 -11.52 -6.97
C VAL A 24 -5.41 -10.92 -5.93
N ALA A 25 -4.93 -10.71 -4.71
CA ALA A 25 -5.73 -10.15 -3.63
C ALA A 25 -6.23 -8.73 -3.95
N ALA A 26 -5.37 -7.87 -4.50
CA ALA A 26 -5.76 -6.54 -4.95
C ALA A 26 -6.78 -6.58 -6.09
N SER A 27 -6.62 -7.49 -7.06
CA SER A 27 -7.59 -7.69 -8.14
C SER A 27 -8.95 -8.11 -7.60
N MET A 28 -9.00 -9.00 -6.60
CA MET A 28 -10.26 -9.39 -5.95
C MET A 28 -10.94 -8.20 -5.28
N VAL A 29 -10.19 -7.32 -4.59
CA VAL A 29 -10.73 -6.09 -3.99
C VAL A 29 -11.36 -5.18 -5.04
N VAL A 30 -10.62 -4.91 -6.12
CA VAL A 30 -11.10 -4.04 -7.21
C VAL A 30 -12.34 -4.65 -7.89
N LEU A 31 -12.29 -5.94 -8.23
CA LEU A 31 -13.40 -6.64 -8.86
C LEU A 31 -14.63 -6.69 -7.95
N GLY A 32 -14.46 -6.96 -6.65
CA GLY A 32 -15.59 -7.06 -5.73
C GLY A 32 -16.35 -5.76 -5.52
N HIS A 33 -15.70 -4.60 -5.71
CA HIS A 33 -16.39 -3.32 -5.63
C HIS A 33 -16.94 -2.84 -6.99
N TRP A 34 -16.28 -3.15 -8.12
CA TRP A 34 -16.73 -2.74 -9.46
C TRP A 34 -17.78 -3.66 -10.07
N LEU A 35 -17.67 -4.96 -9.81
CA LEU A 35 -18.69 -5.92 -10.18
C LEU A 35 -19.63 -6.07 -8.98
N LEU A 36 -20.92 -5.88 -9.22
CA LEU A 36 -21.99 -6.22 -8.27
C LEU A 36 -22.09 -7.74 -8.10
N LEU A 37 -21.06 -8.35 -7.53
CA LEU A 37 -21.02 -9.77 -7.19
C LEU A 37 -21.89 -9.96 -5.95
N SER A 38 -22.73 -10.99 -5.95
CA SER A 38 -23.55 -11.35 -4.78
C SER A 38 -22.72 -11.86 -3.59
N PHE A 39 -21.41 -12.10 -3.80
CA PHE A 39 -20.46 -12.50 -2.78
C PHE A 39 -19.52 -11.33 -2.44
N PRO A 40 -19.13 -11.17 -1.16
CA PRO A 40 -18.20 -10.13 -0.72
C PRO A 40 -16.75 -10.49 -1.10
N VAL A 41 -16.50 -10.57 -2.41
CA VAL A 41 -15.19 -10.93 -3.00
C VAL A 41 -14.12 -9.91 -2.61
N ASP A 42 -14.54 -8.68 -2.39
CA ASP A 42 -13.71 -7.59 -1.92
C ASP A 42 -13.17 -7.83 -0.51
N GLU A 43 -14.03 -8.23 0.43
CA GLU A 43 -13.62 -8.55 1.81
C GLU A 43 -12.66 -9.75 1.84
N VAL A 44 -12.92 -10.74 0.98
CA VAL A 44 -12.07 -11.93 0.83
C VAL A 44 -10.68 -11.56 0.31
N GLY A 45 -10.58 -10.62 -0.65
CA GLY A 45 -9.30 -10.12 -1.15
C GLY A 45 -8.57 -9.21 -0.16
N LEU A 46 -9.31 -8.47 0.66
CA LEU A 46 -8.77 -7.48 1.59
C LEU A 46 -7.86 -8.10 2.65
N LEU A 47 -8.31 -9.19 3.28
CA LEU A 47 -7.60 -9.84 4.38
C LEU A 47 -6.20 -10.36 3.97
N PRO A 48 -6.04 -11.16 2.90
CA PRO A 48 -4.74 -11.58 2.40
C PRO A 48 -3.85 -10.41 1.97
N LEU A 49 -4.43 -9.39 1.32
CA LEU A 49 -3.68 -8.22 0.87
C LEU A 49 -3.01 -7.50 2.06
N TYR A 50 -3.75 -7.31 3.16
CA TYR A 50 -3.22 -6.73 4.39
C TYR A 50 -2.23 -7.66 5.09
N ALA A 51 -2.54 -8.96 5.21
CA ALA A 51 -1.67 -9.92 5.89
C ALA A 51 -0.29 -10.04 5.21
N VAL A 52 -0.27 -10.20 3.88
CA VAL A 52 0.98 -10.34 3.11
C VAL A 52 1.77 -9.03 3.12
N SER A 53 1.10 -7.89 3.01
CA SER A 53 1.76 -6.59 3.10
C SER A 53 2.35 -6.36 4.50
N GLY A 54 1.61 -6.70 5.55
CA GLY A 54 2.07 -6.62 6.94
C GLY A 54 3.32 -7.49 7.18
N TYR A 55 3.30 -8.74 6.72
CA TYR A 55 4.46 -9.64 6.80
C TYR A 55 5.71 -9.02 6.16
N LEU A 56 5.58 -8.50 4.93
CA LEU A 56 6.70 -7.91 4.21
C LEU A 56 7.22 -6.64 4.90
N ILE A 57 6.31 -5.77 5.35
CA ILE A 57 6.66 -4.51 6.02
C ILE A 57 7.38 -4.78 7.33
N SER A 58 6.83 -5.65 8.18
CA SER A 58 7.44 -6.05 9.45
C SER A 58 8.79 -6.71 9.25
N GLY A 59 8.94 -7.55 8.22
CA GLY A 59 10.22 -8.13 7.84
C GLY A 59 11.27 -7.08 7.46
N ILE A 60 10.88 -6.04 6.71
CA ILE A 60 11.79 -4.94 6.35
C ILE A 60 12.19 -4.14 7.60
N ILE A 61 11.23 -3.85 8.48
CA ILE A 61 11.46 -3.12 9.74
C ILE A 61 12.48 -3.88 10.61
N TRP A 62 12.28 -5.18 10.78
CA TRP A 62 13.16 -6.03 11.57
C TRP A 62 14.58 -6.08 11.00
N LYS A 63 14.71 -6.35 9.70
CA LYS A 63 16.03 -6.44 9.04
C LYS A 63 16.81 -5.15 9.03
N ASN A 64 16.13 -4.00 9.03
CA ASN A 64 16.78 -2.69 8.99
C ASN A 64 16.89 -2.03 10.37
N ASN A 65 16.67 -2.78 11.47
CA ASN A 65 16.76 -2.23 12.83
C ASN A 65 15.90 -0.97 13.02
N LEU A 66 14.70 -0.95 12.42
CA LEU A 66 13.76 0.18 12.46
C LEU A 66 12.78 0.01 13.63
N TYR A 67 13.24 -0.37 14.81
CA TYR A 67 12.38 -0.57 15.97
C TYR A 67 12.95 0.15 17.20
N TRP A 68 12.09 0.34 18.20
CA TRP A 68 12.47 1.00 19.44
C TRP A 68 13.59 0.22 20.15
N GLY A 69 14.66 0.91 20.56
CA GLY A 69 15.81 0.29 21.22
C GLY A 69 16.80 -0.39 20.26
N ALA A 70 16.59 -0.30 18.94
CA ALA A 70 17.53 -0.83 17.97
C ALA A 70 18.84 0.01 17.90
N PRO A 71 19.99 -0.62 17.59
CA PRO A 71 21.27 0.08 17.53
C PRO A 71 21.31 1.11 16.38
N GLY A 72 21.83 2.31 16.68
CA GLY A 72 21.98 3.41 15.72
C GLY A 72 20.77 4.37 15.67
N PRO A 73 20.71 5.27 14.66
CA PRO A 73 19.69 6.32 14.58
C PRO A 73 18.37 5.78 13.99
N TRP A 74 17.76 4.79 14.65
CA TRP A 74 16.55 4.08 14.19
C TRP A 74 15.42 5.04 13.80
N PHE A 75 15.21 6.13 14.55
CA PHE A 75 14.18 7.13 14.26
C PHE A 75 14.39 7.84 12.91
N LYS A 76 15.63 8.25 12.60
CA LYS A 76 15.96 8.86 11.30
C LYS A 76 15.82 7.85 10.16
N GLN A 77 16.18 6.59 10.39
CA GLN A 77 16.05 5.54 9.38
C GLN A 77 14.58 5.18 9.12
N MET A 78 13.75 5.20 10.16
CA MET A 78 12.30 5.04 10.06
C MET A 78 11.69 6.16 9.22
N GLY A 79 12.09 7.41 9.46
CA GLY A 79 11.68 8.55 8.62
C GLY A 79 12.04 8.34 7.15
N ARG A 80 13.27 7.91 6.85
CA ARG A 80 13.70 7.59 5.47
C ARG A 80 12.86 6.47 4.86
N PHE A 81 12.49 5.46 5.63
CA PHE A 81 11.64 4.36 5.18
C PHE A 81 10.24 4.84 4.77
N TYR A 82 9.58 5.65 5.61
CA TYR A 82 8.27 6.21 5.29
C TYR A 82 8.32 7.21 4.13
N VAL A 83 9.34 8.08 4.08
CA VAL A 83 9.50 9.04 2.97
C VAL A 83 9.66 8.32 1.64
N ARG A 84 10.48 7.26 1.56
CA ARG A 84 10.62 6.46 0.32
C ARG A 84 9.31 5.81 -0.10
N ARG A 85 8.52 5.33 0.87
CA ARG A 85 7.21 4.74 0.60
C ARG A 85 6.23 5.79 0.10
N LEU A 86 6.21 6.96 0.73
CA LEU A 86 5.36 8.08 0.37
C LEU A 86 5.69 8.57 -1.05
N LEU A 87 6.98 8.79 -1.36
CA LEU A 87 7.45 9.14 -2.70
C LEU A 87 7.19 8.06 -3.76
N ARG A 88 6.93 6.82 -3.37
CA ARG A 88 6.56 5.74 -4.30
C ARG A 88 5.05 5.71 -4.58
N ILE A 89 4.21 6.05 -3.60
CA ILE A 89 2.74 5.96 -3.70
C ILE A 89 2.15 7.26 -4.25
N ILE A 90 2.69 8.42 -3.87
CA ILE A 90 2.20 9.73 -4.28
C ILE A 90 2.19 9.92 -5.81
N PRO A 91 3.28 9.65 -6.56
CA PRO A 91 3.28 9.89 -8.00
C PRO A 91 2.20 9.10 -8.77
N PRO A 92 2.07 7.77 -8.61
CA PRO A 92 1.02 7.03 -9.31
C PRO A 92 -0.38 7.43 -8.82
N TYR A 93 -0.54 7.83 -7.56
CA TYR A 93 -1.81 8.34 -7.05
C TYR A 93 -2.26 9.60 -7.79
N TYR A 94 -1.44 10.66 -7.79
CA TYR A 94 -1.81 11.91 -8.47
C TYR A 94 -1.87 11.75 -9.99
N ALA A 95 -1.09 10.84 -10.58
CA ALA A 95 -1.24 10.47 -11.98
C ALA A 95 -2.60 9.83 -12.27
N SER A 96 -3.05 8.88 -11.44
CA SER A 96 -4.39 8.28 -11.57
C SER A 96 -5.51 9.31 -11.36
N LEU A 97 -5.33 10.27 -10.45
CA LEU A 97 -6.28 11.36 -10.23
C LEU A 97 -6.36 12.30 -11.44
N ALA A 98 -5.22 12.64 -12.04
CA ALA A 98 -5.16 13.47 -13.24
C ALA A 98 -5.81 12.76 -14.44
N LEU A 99 -5.59 11.45 -14.61
CA LEU A 99 -6.27 10.64 -15.63
C LEU A 99 -7.77 10.55 -15.36
N GLY A 100 -8.18 10.37 -14.10
CA GLY A 100 -9.57 10.39 -13.66
C GLY A 100 -10.26 11.72 -13.97
N ALA A 101 -9.56 12.85 -13.86
CA ALA A 101 -10.14 14.16 -14.19
C ALA A 101 -10.51 14.31 -15.68
N LEU A 102 -9.87 13.53 -16.58
CA LEU A 102 -10.20 13.50 -18.01
C LEU A 102 -11.43 12.64 -18.32
N LEU A 103 -11.83 11.78 -17.41
CA LEU A 103 -12.99 10.91 -17.52
C LEU A 103 -14.23 11.60 -16.91
N PRO A 104 -15.45 11.28 -17.38
CA PRO A 104 -16.70 11.86 -16.87
C PRO A 104 -17.12 11.22 -15.53
N LEU A 105 -16.23 11.20 -14.53
CA LEU A 105 -16.50 10.67 -13.18
C LEU A 105 -17.21 11.74 -12.34
N ALA A 106 -18.50 11.56 -12.08
CA ALA A 106 -19.34 12.55 -11.38
C ALA A 106 -18.82 12.84 -9.96
N THR A 107 -18.46 11.80 -9.21
CA THR A 107 -17.95 11.91 -7.84
C THR A 107 -16.63 12.67 -7.75
N LEU A 108 -15.71 12.47 -8.69
CA LEU A 108 -14.42 13.16 -8.72
C LEU A 108 -14.61 14.66 -8.98
N HIS A 109 -15.48 15.01 -9.92
CA HIS A 109 -15.77 16.40 -10.29
C HIS A 109 -16.60 17.13 -9.23
N GLN A 110 -17.50 16.43 -8.55
CA GLN A 110 -18.34 16.99 -7.48
C GLN A 110 -17.57 17.20 -6.18
N TYR A 111 -16.61 16.32 -5.86
CA TYR A 111 -15.89 16.30 -4.59
C TYR A 111 -14.35 16.25 -4.73
N PRO A 112 -13.72 17.13 -5.53
CA PRO A 112 -12.30 17.03 -5.85
C PRO A 112 -11.40 17.17 -4.61
N GLY A 113 -11.83 17.98 -3.63
CA GLY A 113 -11.09 18.18 -2.38
C GLY A 113 -10.92 16.90 -1.54
N TRP A 114 -11.91 15.99 -1.57
CA TRP A 114 -11.84 14.75 -0.81
C TRP A 114 -10.77 13.80 -1.37
N PHE A 115 -10.63 13.75 -2.68
CA PHE A 115 -9.58 12.99 -3.36
C PHE A 115 -8.21 13.66 -3.19
N LEU A 116 -8.09 14.97 -3.38
CA LEU A 116 -6.81 15.68 -3.20
C LEU A 116 -6.21 15.52 -1.79
N LEU A 117 -7.05 15.50 -0.75
CA LEU A 117 -6.63 15.31 0.63
C LEU A 117 -6.37 13.84 1.02
N LEU A 118 -6.43 12.89 0.08
CA LEU A 118 -6.34 11.45 0.34
C LEU A 118 -7.43 10.94 1.31
N SER A 119 -8.55 11.67 1.38
CA SER A 119 -9.63 11.47 2.36
C SER A 119 -10.88 10.84 1.73
N SER A 120 -10.77 10.30 0.51
CA SER A 120 -11.87 9.68 -0.22
C SER A 120 -12.55 8.57 0.60
N ASN A 121 -11.82 7.82 1.42
CA ASN A 121 -12.40 6.79 2.29
C ASN A 121 -13.47 7.34 3.25
N VAL A 122 -13.32 8.57 3.74
CA VAL A 122 -14.31 9.23 4.61
C VAL A 122 -15.56 9.60 3.81
N LEU A 123 -15.37 10.03 2.55
CA LEU A 123 -16.46 10.30 1.63
C LEU A 123 -17.23 9.01 1.31
N CYS A 124 -16.54 7.92 0.96
CA CYS A 124 -17.16 6.60 0.72
C CYS A 124 -17.93 6.11 1.94
N TYR A 125 -17.37 6.27 3.14
CA TYR A 125 -18.05 5.94 4.39
C TYR A 125 -19.33 6.77 4.59
N LYS A 126 -19.31 8.07 4.25
CA LYS A 126 -20.51 8.92 4.36
C LYS A 126 -21.57 8.59 3.31
N LEU A 127 -21.16 8.29 2.09
CA LEU A 127 -22.06 7.95 0.98
C LEU A 127 -22.55 6.49 1.06
N GLN A 128 -21.92 5.66 1.90
CA GLN A 128 -22.17 4.22 2.04
C GLN A 128 -22.09 3.45 0.71
N HIS A 129 -21.45 4.06 -0.29
CA HIS A 129 -21.26 3.54 -1.64
C HIS A 129 -19.85 3.93 -2.10
N TRP A 130 -19.25 3.09 -2.94
CA TRP A 130 -18.04 3.51 -3.62
C TRP A 130 -18.39 4.54 -4.71
N PRO A 131 -17.54 5.56 -4.92
CA PRO A 131 -17.54 6.37 -6.14
C PRO A 131 -17.53 5.42 -7.34
N GLU A 132 -18.30 5.75 -8.38
CA GLU A 132 -18.38 4.95 -9.62
C GLU A 132 -17.04 4.38 -10.11
#